data_AF-A0A8J2QYX1-F1
#
_entry.id   AF-A0A8J2QYX1-F1
#
_cell.length_a   1.000
_cell.length_b   1.000
_cell.length_c   1.000
_cell.angle_alpha   90.00
_cell.angle_beta   90.00
_cell.angle_gamma   90.00
#
_symmetry.space_group_name_H-M   'P 1'
#
loop_
_entity.id
_entity.type
_entity.pdbx_description
1 polymer ?
#
loop_
_entity_poly.entity_id
_entity_poly.type
_entity_poly.pdbx_seq_one_letter_code
_entity_poly.pdbx_strand_id
1 'polypeptide(L)'
;MPTDIMSTCRAEHFGQGFSKKTCGNEVKSGFLALLTAGGLTQDVRVVVYRTSLEHFAVIYPRKRVSKPTGVVNLRNTAVERLETNNGFIVRQKGYDDTISAKFLCSERDIESWLSAFSSECLPSSQHHTSLPVLLETEES
;
A
#
# COMPACT_ATOMS: atom_id res chain seq x y z
N MET A 1 52.19 17.05 5.02
CA MET A 1 50.71 17.06 4.99
C MET A 1 50.27 16.18 3.84
N PRO A 2 49.48 15.11 4.07
CA PRO A 2 48.99 14.25 2.99
C PRO A 2 47.70 14.83 2.40
N THR A 3 47.50 14.69 1.09
CA THR A 3 46.22 14.97 0.42
C THR A 3 45.76 13.66 -0.22
N ASP A 4 44.71 13.07 0.34
CA ASP A 4 44.04 11.90 -0.19
C ASP A 4 43.28 12.25 -1.48
N ILE A 5 43.52 11.49 -2.55
CA ILE A 5 42.70 11.55 -3.77
C ILE A 5 41.92 10.23 -3.83
N MET A 6 40.63 10.32 -3.51
CA MET A 6 39.71 9.19 -3.51
C MET A 6 39.48 8.63 -4.91
N SER A 7 39.61 7.31 -5.01
CA SER A 7 39.15 6.49 -6.12
C SER A 7 37.62 6.46 -6.13
N THR A 8 36.98 7.04 -7.14
CA THR A 8 35.54 6.91 -7.35
C THR A 8 35.28 5.74 -8.30
N CYS A 9 34.85 4.62 -7.72
CA CYS A 9 34.27 3.50 -8.45
C CYS A 9 33.03 3.98 -9.22
N ARG A 10 33.08 3.86 -10.54
CA ARG A 10 32.00 4.18 -11.46
C ARG A 10 30.93 3.07 -11.36
N ALA A 11 29.92 3.28 -10.51
CA ALA A 11 28.69 2.49 -10.56
C ALA A 11 27.77 3.14 -11.59
N GLU A 12 27.38 2.38 -12.60
CA GLU A 12 26.43 2.78 -13.63
C GLU A 12 25.06 3.07 -12.99
N HIS A 13 24.80 4.35 -12.74
CA HIS A 13 23.47 4.83 -12.41
C HIS A 13 22.60 4.71 -13.67
N PHE A 14 21.82 3.63 -13.76
CA PHE A 14 20.65 3.59 -14.63
C PHE A 14 19.66 4.67 -14.17
N GLY A 15 19.79 5.84 -14.80
CA GLY A 15 18.80 6.88 -14.74
C GLY A 15 17.48 6.39 -15.33
N GLN A 16 16.37 6.72 -14.67
CA GLN A 16 15.52 7.80 -15.18
C GLN A 16 14.56 8.20 -14.06
N GLY A 17 14.83 9.38 -13.51
CA GLY A 17 13.95 10.04 -12.56
C GLY A 17 12.59 10.29 -13.22
N PHE A 18 11.59 9.48 -12.86
CA PHE A 18 10.24 9.97 -12.82
C PHE A 18 10.24 11.03 -11.73
N SER A 19 10.31 12.30 -12.13
CA SER A 19 10.05 13.42 -11.22
C SER A 19 8.62 13.23 -10.72
N LYS A 20 8.52 12.57 -9.57
CA LYS A 20 7.28 12.16 -8.94
C LYS A 20 6.64 13.46 -8.47
N LYS A 21 5.73 14.02 -9.28
CA LYS A 21 4.60 14.74 -8.72
C LYS A 21 3.91 13.71 -7.84
N THR A 22 4.20 13.70 -6.55
CA THR A 22 3.44 12.92 -5.59
C THR A 22 2.00 13.38 -5.78
N CYS A 23 1.19 12.56 -6.44
CA CYS A 23 -0.24 12.72 -6.39
C CYS A 23 -0.56 12.71 -4.89
N GLY A 24 -1.15 13.79 -4.35
CA GLY A 24 -1.16 14.07 -2.91
C GLY A 24 -1.74 12.98 -2.01
N ASN A 25 -2.36 11.97 -2.61
CA ASN A 25 -3.03 10.85 -1.97
C ASN A 25 -2.31 9.50 -2.18
N GLU A 26 -1.14 9.47 -2.82
CA GLU A 26 -0.34 8.25 -2.97
C GLU A 26 0.32 7.85 -1.64
N VAL A 27 -0.06 6.69 -1.10
CA VAL A 27 0.49 6.15 0.15
C VAL A 27 1.80 5.40 -0.11
N LYS A 28 1.81 4.56 -1.13
CA LYS A 28 2.97 3.71 -1.45
C LYS A 28 2.94 3.31 -2.92
N SER A 29 4.11 3.21 -3.53
CA SER A 29 4.26 2.63 -4.86
C SER A 29 5.50 1.75 -4.92
N GLY A 30 5.45 0.67 -5.69
CA GLY A 30 6.64 -0.15 -5.91
C GLY A 30 6.34 -1.32 -6.84
N PHE A 31 7.34 -2.19 -6.98
CA PHE A 31 7.23 -3.40 -7.78
C PHE A 31 6.97 -4.59 -6.86
N LEU A 32 6.04 -5.44 -7.26
CA LEU A 32 5.65 -6.67 -6.59
C LEU A 32 5.53 -7.79 -7.62
N ALA A 33 5.59 -9.04 -7.18
CA ALA A 33 5.25 -10.18 -8.04
C ALA A 33 3.86 -10.69 -7.65
N LEU A 34 2.91 -10.62 -8.58
CA LEU A 34 1.56 -11.14 -8.42
C LEU A 34 1.56 -12.64 -8.74
N LEU A 35 1.09 -13.47 -7.82
CA LEU A 35 0.90 -14.90 -8.05
C LEU A 35 -0.47 -15.13 -8.70
N THR A 36 -0.46 -15.73 -9.88
CA THR A 36 -1.67 -16.07 -10.64
C THR A 36 -2.20 -17.44 -10.24
N ALA A 37 -3.47 -17.73 -10.58
CA ALA A 37 -4.13 -19.00 -10.25
C ALA A 37 -3.39 -20.25 -10.78
N GLY A 38 -2.56 -20.11 -11.82
CA GLY A 38 -1.74 -21.19 -12.38
C GLY A 38 -0.37 -21.36 -11.70
N GLY A 39 -0.11 -20.68 -10.58
CA GLY A 39 1.19 -20.71 -9.89
C GLY A 39 2.30 -19.89 -10.56
N LEU A 40 2.00 -19.25 -11.70
CA LEU A 40 2.93 -18.34 -12.36
C LEU A 40 2.98 -16.99 -11.64
N THR A 41 4.17 -16.41 -11.57
CA THR A 41 4.39 -15.06 -11.03
C THR A 41 4.45 -14.04 -12.16
N GLN A 42 3.82 -12.89 -11.94
CA GLN A 42 3.84 -11.77 -12.87
C GLN A 42 4.38 -10.53 -12.15
N ASP A 43 5.45 -9.94 -12.70
CA ASP A 43 5.95 -8.66 -12.21
C ASP A 43 4.96 -7.52 -12.52
N VAL A 44 4.54 -6.84 -11.46
CA VAL A 44 3.60 -5.74 -11.50
C VAL A 44 4.16 -4.52 -10.77
N ARG A 45 3.75 -3.33 -11.20
CA ARG A 45 3.89 -2.10 -10.43
C ARG A 45 2.58 -1.84 -9.72
N VAL A 46 2.62 -1.68 -8.41
CA VAL A 46 1.46 -1.37 -7.59
C VAL A 46 1.58 0.05 -7.07
N VAL A 47 0.46 0.78 -7.11
CA VAL A 47 0.34 2.11 -6.52
C VAL A 47 -0.89 2.15 -5.64
N VAL A 48 -0.70 2.46 -4.35
CA VAL A 48 -1.75 2.54 -3.35
C VAL A 48 -2.10 4.00 -3.13
N TYR A 49 -3.40 4.31 -3.23
CA TYR A 49 -3.95 5.62 -2.98
C TYR A 49 -4.92 5.58 -1.81
N ARG A 50 -4.85 6.60 -0.95
CA ARG A 50 -5.76 6.78 0.18
C ARG A 50 -6.23 8.22 0.24
N THR A 51 -7.55 8.39 0.26
CA THR A 51 -8.24 9.65 0.49
C THR A 51 -9.14 9.51 1.72
N SER A 52 -9.85 10.58 2.09
CA SER A 52 -10.87 10.52 3.14
C SER A 52 -12.03 9.58 2.79
N LEU A 53 -12.32 9.40 1.50
CA LEU A 53 -13.48 8.64 1.00
C LEU A 53 -13.12 7.34 0.28
N GLU A 54 -11.86 7.10 -0.04
CA GLU A 54 -11.45 5.95 -0.84
C GLU A 54 -10.10 5.41 -0.38
N HIS A 55 -9.93 4.10 -0.50
CA HIS A 55 -8.64 3.44 -0.29
C HIS A 55 -8.53 2.31 -1.30
N PHE A 56 -7.60 2.43 -2.26
CA PHE A 56 -7.52 1.49 -3.36
C PHE A 56 -6.08 1.32 -3.87
N ALA A 57 -5.79 0.16 -4.45
CA ALA A 57 -4.54 -0.13 -5.13
C ALA A 57 -4.77 -0.27 -6.64
N VAL A 58 -3.95 0.39 -7.45
CA VAL A 58 -3.92 0.22 -8.90
C VAL A 58 -2.73 -0.64 -9.28
N ILE A 59 -2.98 -1.67 -10.08
CA ILE A 59 -1.99 -2.65 -10.50
C ILE A 59 -1.69 -2.42 -11.98
N TYR A 60 -0.42 -2.21 -12.30
CA TYR A 60 0.09 -2.06 -13.65
C TYR A 60 1.00 -3.23 -14.01
N PRO A 61 0.98 -3.74 -15.25
CA PRO A 61 2.03 -4.63 -15.72
C PRO A 61 3.38 -3.91 -15.70
N ARG A 62 4.48 -4.64 -15.46
CA ARG A 62 5.84 -4.05 -15.53
C ARG A 62 6.23 -3.55 -16.93
N LYS A 63 5.58 -4.04 -17.99
CA LYS A 63 5.89 -3.66 -19.38
C LYS A 63 5.65 -2.15 -19.59
N ARG A 64 6.63 -1.48 -20.22
CA ARG A 64 6.63 -0.02 -20.45
C ARG A 64 5.37 0.39 -21.21
N VAL A 65 4.53 1.22 -20.57
CA VAL A 65 3.29 1.81 -21.11
C VAL A 65 2.16 0.79 -21.34
N SER A 66 1.60 0.28 -20.25
CA SER A 66 0.43 -0.59 -20.29
C SER A 66 -0.71 -0.06 -19.41
N LYS A 67 -1.95 -0.29 -19.87
CA LYS A 67 -3.16 0.02 -19.09
C LYS A 67 -3.12 -0.74 -17.75
N PRO A 68 -3.73 -0.20 -16.68
CA PRO A 68 -3.82 -0.93 -15.42
C PRO A 68 -4.49 -2.28 -15.65
N THR A 69 -3.89 -3.33 -15.11
CA THR A 69 -4.43 -4.70 -15.15
C THR A 69 -5.66 -4.83 -14.26
N GLY A 70 -5.71 -4.02 -13.19
CA GLY A 70 -6.83 -4.03 -12.27
C GLY A 70 -6.72 -2.96 -11.20
N VAL A 71 -7.83 -2.76 -10.51
CA VAL A 71 -7.95 -1.90 -9.33
C VAL A 71 -8.54 -2.73 -8.21
N VAL A 72 -7.95 -2.65 -7.02
CA VAL A 72 -8.40 -3.34 -5.82
C VAL A 72 -8.94 -2.30 -4.85
N ASN A 73 -10.22 -2.40 -4.49
CA ASN A 73 -10.79 -1.60 -3.41
C ASN A 73 -10.31 -2.19 -2.08
N LEU A 74 -9.51 -1.44 -1.33
CA LEU A 74 -8.89 -1.91 -0.10
C LEU A 74 -9.80 -1.74 1.13
N ARG A 75 -10.85 -0.91 1.05
CA ARG A 75 -11.77 -0.65 2.19
C ARG A 75 -12.42 -1.91 2.73
N ASN A 76 -12.84 -2.78 1.82
CA ASN A 76 -13.49 -4.03 2.14
C ASN A 76 -12.55 -5.21 1.88
N THR A 77 -11.28 -5.09 2.26
CA THR A 77 -10.33 -6.21 2.14
C THR A 77 -9.73 -6.59 3.49
N ALA A 78 -9.43 -7.87 3.63
CA ALA A 78 -8.53 -8.38 4.64
C ALA A 78 -7.17 -8.62 3.98
N VAL A 79 -6.11 -8.26 4.69
CA VAL A 79 -4.73 -8.38 4.22
C VAL A 79 -3.97 -9.20 5.24
N GLU A 80 -3.38 -10.31 4.81
CA GLU A 80 -2.70 -11.24 5.69
C GLU A 80 -1.33 -11.58 5.15
N ARG A 81 -0.37 -11.80 6.07
CA ARG A 81 0.95 -12.29 5.72
C ARG A 81 0.88 -13.76 5.29
N LEU A 82 1.63 -14.11 4.26
CA LEU A 82 1.77 -15.49 3.82
C LEU A 82 2.92 -16.17 4.59
N GLU A 83 2.65 -17.30 5.22
CA GLU A 83 3.62 -18.00 6.08
C GLU A 83 4.79 -18.62 5.30
N THR A 84 4.53 -19.10 4.08
CA THR A 84 5.48 -19.96 3.34
C THR A 84 6.27 -19.22 2.26
N ASN A 85 5.74 -18.13 1.73
CA ASN A 85 6.35 -17.39 0.62
C ASN A 85 6.29 -15.90 0.94
N ASN A 86 7.44 -15.29 1.18
CA ASN A 86 7.61 -13.88 1.53
C ASN A 86 6.70 -12.95 0.70
N GLY A 87 5.57 -12.56 1.32
CA GLY A 87 4.45 -11.97 0.62
C GLY A 87 3.19 -11.89 1.47
N PHE A 88 2.12 -11.41 0.86
CA PHE A 88 0.84 -11.18 1.51
C PHE A 88 -0.32 -11.51 0.58
N ILE A 89 -1.46 -11.83 1.16
CA ILE A 89 -2.72 -12.11 0.47
C ILE A 89 -3.73 -11.02 0.78
N VAL A 90 -4.43 -10.57 -0.26
CA VAL A 90 -5.54 -9.61 -0.17
C VAL A 90 -6.82 -10.35 -0.53
N ARG A 91 -7.76 -10.44 0.42
CA ARG A 91 -9.08 -11.07 0.24
C ARG A 91 -10.17 -10.01 0.32
N GLN A 92 -11.15 -10.06 -0.55
CA GLN A 92 -12.33 -9.18 -0.43
C GLN A 92 -13.28 -9.72 0.65
N LYS A 93 -13.65 -8.86 1.60
CA LYS A 93 -14.64 -9.17 2.64
C LYS A 93 -16.01 -9.28 1.99
N GLY A 94 -16.70 -10.41 2.21
CA GLY A 94 -18.06 -10.64 1.72
C GLY A 94 -18.16 -11.36 0.37
N TYR A 95 -17.03 -11.77 -0.23
CA TYR A 95 -16.99 -12.76 -1.30
C TYR A 95 -16.49 -14.10 -0.75
N ASP A 96 -16.89 -15.21 -1.37
CA ASP A 96 -16.31 -16.52 -1.07
C ASP A 96 -14.78 -16.45 -1.16
N ASP A 97 -14.07 -17.15 -0.28
CA ASP A 97 -12.60 -17.15 -0.11
C ASP A 97 -11.76 -17.42 -1.38
N THR A 98 -12.44 -17.70 -2.49
CA THR A 98 -11.89 -17.96 -3.81
C THR A 98 -11.29 -16.72 -4.49
N ILE A 99 -11.80 -15.51 -4.21
CA ILE A 99 -11.30 -14.28 -4.86
C ILE A 99 -10.24 -13.62 -3.99
N SER A 100 -8.98 -13.97 -4.23
CA SER A 100 -7.83 -13.42 -3.54
C SER A 100 -6.67 -13.05 -4.48
N ALA A 101 -5.97 -11.98 -4.17
CA ALA A 101 -4.74 -11.58 -4.85
C ALA A 101 -3.55 -11.82 -3.93
N LYS A 102 -2.55 -12.56 -4.42
CA LYS A 102 -1.34 -12.90 -3.66
C LYS A 102 -0.15 -12.14 -4.23
N PHE A 103 0.51 -11.34 -3.41
CA PHE A 103 1.67 -10.56 -3.80
C PHE A 103 2.91 -11.05 -3.06
N LEU A 104 4.00 -11.22 -3.77
CA LEU A 104 5.31 -11.52 -3.22
C LEU A 104 6.15 -10.24 -3.17
N CYS A 105 6.89 -10.06 -2.08
CA CYS A 105 7.76 -8.92 -1.85
C CYS A 105 9.00 -9.35 -1.05
N SER A 106 9.97 -8.44 -0.91
CA SER A 106 11.08 -8.68 0.02
C SER A 106 10.56 -8.72 1.46
N GLU A 107 11.18 -9.51 2.33
CA GLU A 107 10.85 -9.54 3.77
C GLU A 107 10.97 -8.17 4.42
N ARG A 108 11.90 -7.34 3.94
CA ARG A 108 12.13 -6.00 4.47
C ARG A 108 10.96 -5.05 4.17
N ASP A 109 10.25 -5.28 3.09
CA ASP A 109 9.16 -4.42 2.63
C ASP A 109 7.78 -4.90 3.10
N ILE A 110 7.68 -6.11 3.66
CA ILE A 110 6.40 -6.77 3.91
C ILE A 110 5.49 -5.97 4.85
N GLU A 111 6.02 -5.53 5.99
CA GLU A 111 5.25 -4.75 6.97
C GLU A 111 4.81 -3.41 6.40
N SER A 112 5.66 -2.78 5.58
CA SER A 112 5.32 -1.52 4.92
C SER A 112 4.21 -1.71 3.88
N TRP A 113 4.18 -2.84 3.18
CA TRP A 113 3.09 -3.17 2.25
C TRP A 113 1.80 -3.58 2.97
N LEU A 114 1.88 -4.40 4.02
CA LEU A 114 0.74 -4.76 4.86
C LEU A 114 0.07 -3.51 5.44
N SER A 115 0.85 -2.58 5.99
CA SER A 115 0.35 -1.31 6.51
C SER A 115 -0.29 -0.44 5.42
N ALA A 116 0.32 -0.36 4.24
CA ALA A 116 -0.24 0.40 3.12
C ALA A 116 -1.57 -0.18 2.64
N PHE A 117 -1.69 -1.51 2.59
CA PHE A 117 -2.89 -2.21 2.12
C PHE A 117 -3.99 -2.30 3.18
N SER A 118 -3.65 -2.26 4.47
CA SER A 118 -4.61 -2.32 5.55
C SER A 118 -5.54 -1.11 5.52
N SER A 119 -6.85 -1.36 5.50
CA SER A 119 -7.87 -0.32 5.63
C SER A 119 -8.16 0.06 7.08
N GLU A 120 -7.48 -0.55 8.05
CA GLU A 120 -7.62 -0.15 9.43
C GLU A 120 -7.16 1.30 9.54
N CYS A 121 -8.15 2.19 9.68
CA CYS A 121 -7.92 3.47 10.30
C CYS A 121 -7.30 3.13 11.65
N LEU A 122 -6.05 3.56 11.86
CA LEU A 122 -5.60 3.83 13.22
C LEU A 122 -6.76 4.56 13.90
N PRO A 123 -7.30 4.07 15.02
CA PRO A 123 -8.34 4.79 15.70
C PRO A 123 -7.76 6.17 15.97
N SER A 124 -8.36 7.20 15.37
CA SER A 124 -8.14 8.55 15.86
C SER A 124 -8.56 8.49 17.32
N SER A 125 -7.58 8.49 18.20
CA SER A 125 -7.78 8.49 19.63
C SER A 125 -8.76 9.60 19.97
N GLN A 126 -9.82 9.23 20.69
CA GLN A 126 -10.49 10.04 21.69
C GLN A 126 -10.71 11.52 21.35
N HIS A 127 -11.90 11.87 20.87
CA HIS A 127 -12.59 13.04 21.44
C HIS A 127 -14.05 12.68 21.68
N HIS A 128 -14.37 12.58 22.98
CA HIS A 128 -15.70 12.50 23.53
C HIS A 128 -16.56 13.62 22.96
N THR A 129 -17.53 13.30 22.10
CA THR A 129 -18.68 14.20 21.88
C THR A 129 -19.70 13.93 22.97
N SER A 130 -19.37 14.30 24.21
CA SER A 130 -20.41 14.59 25.20
C SER A 130 -21.16 15.82 24.72
N LEU A 131 -22.43 15.64 24.38
CA LEU A 131 -23.34 16.74 24.08
C LEU A 131 -23.45 17.64 25.32
N PRO A 132 -23.39 18.97 25.19
CA PRO A 132 -23.65 19.86 26.32
C PRO A 132 -25.12 19.70 26.74
N VAL A 133 -25.35 19.17 27.93
CA VAL A 133 -26.67 19.13 28.57
C VAL A 133 -26.99 20.55 29.05
N LEU A 134 -28.05 21.14 28.49
CA LEU A 134 -28.66 22.36 29.01
C LEU A 134 -29.37 22.00 30.33
N LEU A 135 -28.87 22.53 31.44
CA LEU A 135 -29.59 22.53 32.72
C LEU A 135 -30.58 23.69 32.70
N GLU A 136 -31.88 23.38 32.68
CA GLU A 136 -32.92 24.35 32.97
C GLU A 136 -32.97 24.56 34.49
N THR A 137 -32.68 25.78 34.95
CA THR A 137 -32.78 26.17 36.35
C THR A 137 -34.25 26.47 36.66
N GLU A 138 -34.91 25.63 37.46
CA GLU A 138 -36.19 26.00 38.07
C GLU A 138 -35.91 26.76 39.38
N GLU A 139 -36.34 28.02 39.41
CA GLU A 139 -36.35 28.88 40.60
C GLU A 139 -37.67 28.63 41.33
N SER A 140 -37.62 28.15 42.58
CA SER A 140 -38.72 28.21 43.56
C SER A 140 -38.18 28.09 44.98
#